data_AF-A0A8T2XGU0-F1
#
_entry.id   AF-A0A8T2XGU0-F1
#
_cell.length_a   1.000
_cell.length_b   1.000
_cell.length_c   1.000
_cell.angle_alpha   90.00
_cell.angle_beta   90.00
_cell.angle_gamma   90.00
#
_symmetry.space_group_name_H-M   'P 1'
#
loop_
_entity.id
_entity.type
_entity.pdbx_description
1 polymer ?
#
loop_
_entity_poly.entity_id
_entity_poly.type
_entity_poly.pdbx_seq_one_letter_code
_entity_poly.pdbx_strand_id
1 'polypeptide(L)'
;MEIWKWVFVGVLWYAGFVLSTGAVELGRSQHTERISGSAGDVLEDDPVGRLKVFVYELPRKYNKKILQKDPRCLTHMFAAEIFMHRFLLSSPVRTLNPDEADWFYTPVYTTCDLTTNGLPLPFKSPRMMRSAIQLISSNWPYWNRTEGADHFFVVPHDFGACFHYQEEKAIERGILPLLQRATLVQTFGQRNHVCLKDGSITVPPYAPPQKMQTHLIPEKTPRSIFVYFRGLFYDVGNDPEGGYYARGARAAVWENFKDNPLFDISTEHPATYYEDMQRAVFCLCPLGWAPWSPRLVEAVIFGCIPVIIADDIVLPFADAIPWEEIGVYVDEEDVPNLDTILTSIPPEVILRKQRLLANPSMKQAMLFPQPAQPGDAFHQVLNGLARKLPHDRSVYLRPGEKILNWTAGPQKELPKKQQQQKEPQKEEPQQQEEEEEEEEEEEYEEVEEEEEDNEDDPDEETNQNAQISAVENLNDDDDEDEEPTEKLLKQFGKDQLINLLREAADGHRDFADKIQQVADLKRRTIRA
;
A
#
# COMPACT_ATOMS: atom_id res chain seq x y z
N MET A 1 11.83 -69.26 32.02
CA MET A 1 12.77 -68.12 31.97
C MET A 1 13.21 -67.73 30.56
N GLU A 2 12.50 -68.15 29.50
CA GLU A 2 12.89 -67.87 28.11
C GLU A 2 11.85 -67.04 27.34
N ILE A 3 10.64 -66.81 27.87
CA ILE A 3 9.56 -66.11 27.14
C ILE A 3 9.53 -64.60 27.45
N TRP A 4 10.00 -64.19 28.63
CA TRP A 4 10.00 -62.77 29.03
C TRP A 4 11.12 -61.93 28.41
N LYS A 5 12.20 -62.56 27.91
CA LYS A 5 13.29 -61.84 27.25
C LYS A 5 12.93 -61.35 25.85
N TRP A 6 12.06 -62.06 25.13
CA TRP A 6 11.65 -61.69 23.77
C TRP A 6 10.56 -60.61 23.76
N VAL A 7 9.72 -60.54 24.80
CA VAL A 7 8.71 -59.49 24.94
C VAL A 7 9.37 -58.13 25.25
N PHE A 8 10.44 -58.11 26.05
CA PHE A 8 11.15 -56.86 26.37
C PHE A 8 11.96 -56.31 25.19
N VAL A 9 12.51 -57.18 24.34
CA VAL A 9 13.22 -56.77 23.11
C VAL A 9 12.23 -56.26 22.05
N GLY A 10 11.03 -56.83 21.95
CA GLY A 10 9.98 -56.36 21.05
C GLY A 10 9.42 -54.97 21.40
N VAL A 11 9.26 -54.66 22.68
CA VAL A 11 8.74 -53.35 23.14
C VAL A 11 9.79 -52.24 22.98
N LEU A 12 11.07 -52.53 23.16
CA LEU A 12 12.16 -51.55 22.94
C LEU A 12 12.41 -51.27 21.46
N TRP A 13 12.18 -52.25 20.57
CA TRP A 13 12.27 -52.02 19.12
C TRP A 13 11.07 -51.24 18.57
N TYR A 14 9.87 -51.43 19.12
CA TYR A 14 8.69 -50.65 18.74
C TYR A 14 8.75 -49.20 19.25
N ALA A 15 9.31 -48.97 20.46
CA ALA A 15 9.55 -47.63 20.96
C ALA A 15 10.65 -46.89 20.17
N GLY A 16 11.68 -47.59 19.69
CA GLY A 16 12.71 -47.02 18.82
C GLY A 16 12.25 -46.74 17.39
N PHE A 17 11.26 -47.48 16.88
CA PHE A 17 10.69 -47.27 15.56
C PHE A 17 9.64 -46.14 15.54
N VAL A 18 8.92 -45.94 16.63
CA VAL A 18 7.95 -44.84 16.79
C VAL A 18 8.63 -43.50 17.14
N LEU A 19 9.88 -43.52 17.65
CA LEU A 19 10.67 -42.31 17.91
C LEU A 19 11.55 -41.84 16.71
N SER A 20 11.43 -42.48 15.54
CA SER A 20 12.20 -42.12 14.33
C SER A 20 11.35 -41.68 13.15
N THR A 21 10.02 -41.59 13.28
CA THR A 21 9.13 -41.12 12.22
C THR A 21 8.07 -40.20 12.83
N GLY A 22 8.29 -38.91 12.73
CA GLY A 22 7.36 -37.90 13.27
C GLY A 22 8.00 -36.58 13.68
N ALA A 23 9.19 -36.23 13.19
CA ALA A 23 9.46 -34.81 12.95
C ALA A 23 8.58 -34.43 11.76
N VAL A 24 7.42 -33.85 12.06
CA VAL A 24 6.61 -33.18 11.05
C VAL A 24 7.44 -31.98 10.61
N GLU A 25 8.13 -32.14 9.48
CA GLU A 25 8.62 -31.02 8.68
C GLU A 25 7.38 -30.25 8.24
N LEU A 26 6.99 -29.26 9.06
CA LEU A 26 6.04 -28.22 8.70
C LEU A 26 6.79 -27.27 7.75
N GLY A 27 7.00 -27.79 6.55
CA GLY A 27 7.73 -27.16 5.46
C GLY A 27 6.91 -27.28 4.20
N ARG A 28 5.66 -26.81 4.22
CA ARG A 28 4.99 -26.43 2.98
C ARG A 28 5.63 -25.12 2.53
N SER A 29 6.84 -25.21 1.99
CA SER A 29 7.45 -24.12 1.24
C SER A 29 6.49 -23.84 0.08
N GLN A 30 5.71 -22.78 0.22
CA GLN A 30 5.09 -22.13 -0.92
C GLN A 30 6.25 -21.72 -1.81
N HIS A 31 6.46 -22.47 -2.88
CA HIS A 31 7.57 -22.24 -3.79
C HIS A 31 7.36 -20.85 -4.41
N THR A 32 8.03 -19.82 -3.88
CA THR A 32 8.34 -18.69 -4.73
C THR A 32 9.34 -19.24 -5.75
N GLU A 33 8.98 -19.21 -7.02
CA GLU A 33 9.94 -19.55 -8.06
C GLU A 33 11.03 -18.47 -8.03
N ARG A 34 12.02 -18.66 -7.15
CA ARG A 34 13.31 -18.00 -7.29
C ARG A 34 13.83 -18.44 -8.64
N ILE A 35 13.78 -17.55 -9.64
CA ILE A 35 14.41 -17.80 -10.93
C ILE A 35 15.87 -18.10 -10.63
N SER A 36 16.27 -19.35 -10.86
CA SER A 36 17.64 -19.80 -10.62
C SER A 36 18.58 -18.95 -11.47
N GLY A 37 19.50 -18.26 -10.80
CA GLY A 37 20.28 -17.19 -11.37
C GLY A 37 19.74 -15.86 -10.87
N SER A 38 20.33 -15.34 -9.78
CA SER A 38 20.37 -13.89 -9.56
C SER A 38 21.03 -13.30 -10.80
N ALA A 39 20.21 -12.99 -11.80
CA ALA A 39 20.60 -12.08 -12.83
C ALA A 39 20.96 -10.81 -12.06
N GLY A 40 22.24 -10.42 -12.14
CA GLY A 40 22.68 -9.15 -11.62
C GLY A 40 21.74 -8.04 -12.08
N ASP A 41 21.75 -6.93 -11.36
CA ASP A 41 21.01 -5.74 -11.74
C ASP A 41 21.22 -5.51 -13.24
N VAL A 42 20.14 -5.64 -14.03
CA VAL A 42 20.17 -5.47 -15.50
C VAL A 42 20.71 -4.08 -15.85
N LEU A 43 20.66 -3.14 -14.89
CA LEU A 43 21.17 -1.78 -14.95
C LEU A 43 22.57 -1.57 -14.33
N GLU A 44 23.15 -2.52 -13.57
CA GLU A 44 24.54 -2.39 -13.08
C GLU A 44 25.56 -2.78 -14.17
N ASP A 45 25.23 -3.73 -15.04
CA ASP A 45 26.12 -4.17 -16.11
C ASP A 45 26.07 -3.26 -17.37
N ASP A 46 24.98 -2.49 -17.57
CA ASP A 46 24.81 -1.50 -18.66
C ASP A 46 23.70 -0.45 -18.38
N PRO A 47 23.98 0.61 -17.58
CA PRO A 47 22.96 1.58 -17.17
C PRO A 47 22.41 2.50 -18.28
N VAL A 48 22.95 2.44 -19.51
CA VAL A 48 22.64 3.40 -20.59
C VAL A 48 22.30 2.70 -21.92
N GLY A 49 22.42 1.37 -22.01
CA GLY A 49 22.49 0.69 -23.30
C GLY A 49 21.23 0.05 -23.91
N ARG A 50 20.07 -0.14 -23.24
CA ARG A 50 18.94 -0.83 -23.93
C ARG A 50 17.51 -0.82 -23.36
N LEU A 51 17.16 0.06 -22.41
CA LEU A 51 15.75 0.30 -22.07
C LEU A 51 15.38 1.74 -22.37
N LYS A 52 14.44 1.94 -23.28
CA LYS A 52 13.88 3.24 -23.63
C LYS A 52 12.39 3.29 -23.30
N VAL A 53 12.01 4.23 -22.44
CA VAL A 53 10.63 4.47 -22.04
C VAL A 53 10.15 5.79 -22.63
N PHE A 54 9.14 5.73 -23.50
CA PHE A 54 8.42 6.92 -23.92
C PHE A 54 7.32 7.25 -22.92
N VAL A 55 7.30 8.48 -22.42
CA VAL A 55 6.27 8.95 -21.47
C VAL A 55 5.27 9.83 -22.21
N TYR A 56 3.99 9.45 -22.20
CA TYR A 56 2.95 10.28 -22.82
C TYR A 56 2.80 11.62 -22.10
N GLU A 57 2.72 12.70 -22.89
CA GLU A 57 2.36 14.03 -22.39
C GLU A 57 0.83 14.14 -22.27
N LEU A 58 0.30 13.78 -21.10
CA LEU A 58 -1.12 13.90 -20.81
C LEU A 58 -1.52 15.30 -20.34
N PRO A 59 -2.76 15.75 -20.61
CA PRO A 59 -3.34 16.92 -19.97
C PRO A 59 -3.24 16.85 -18.44
N ARG A 60 -2.93 17.98 -17.80
CA ARG A 60 -2.67 18.05 -16.34
C ARG A 60 -3.81 17.50 -15.46
N LYS A 61 -5.04 17.42 -15.98
CA LYS A 61 -6.20 16.85 -15.28
C LYS A 61 -6.06 15.36 -14.91
N TYR A 62 -5.16 14.62 -15.56
CA TYR A 62 -4.92 13.20 -15.26
C TYR A 62 -3.82 12.99 -14.20
N ASN A 63 -3.10 14.05 -13.81
CA ASN A 63 -1.96 13.96 -12.89
C ASN A 63 -1.75 15.24 -12.08
N LYS A 64 -1.00 16.21 -12.62
CA LYS A 64 -0.50 17.39 -11.91
C LYS A 64 -1.59 18.25 -11.28
N LYS A 65 -2.80 18.32 -11.84
CA LYS A 65 -3.91 19.10 -11.28
C LYS A 65 -4.53 18.39 -10.08
N ILE A 66 -4.61 17.06 -10.12
CA ILE A 66 -5.14 16.23 -9.03
C ILE A 66 -4.17 16.30 -7.84
N LEU A 67 -2.87 16.11 -8.09
CA LEU A 67 -1.83 16.28 -7.08
C LEU A 67 -1.76 17.71 -6.48
N GLN A 68 -2.20 18.73 -7.22
CA GLN A 68 -2.26 20.09 -6.71
C GLN A 68 -3.52 20.36 -5.87
N LYS A 69 -4.56 19.55 -6.03
CA LYS A 69 -5.77 19.59 -5.20
C LYS A 69 -5.43 19.04 -3.81
N ASP A 70 -4.63 17.97 -3.75
CA ASP A 70 -4.25 17.34 -2.50
C ASP A 70 -2.75 16.96 -2.45
N PRO A 71 -1.92 17.67 -1.67
CA PRO A 71 -0.51 17.36 -1.54
C PRO A 71 -0.23 16.09 -0.71
N ARG A 72 -1.19 15.58 0.08
CA ARG A 72 -1.03 14.36 0.91
C ARG A 72 -0.73 13.12 0.07
N CYS A 73 -1.12 13.13 -1.22
CA CYS A 73 -0.71 12.08 -2.15
C CYS A 73 0.82 11.88 -2.25
N LEU A 74 1.65 12.85 -1.83
CA LEU A 74 3.11 12.72 -1.83
C LEU A 74 3.66 11.89 -0.66
N THR A 75 2.89 11.76 0.41
CA THR A 75 3.25 11.01 1.62
C THR A 75 2.44 9.74 1.76
N HIS A 76 1.27 9.66 1.11
CA HIS A 76 0.39 8.49 1.10
C HIS A 76 1.06 7.20 0.59
N MET A 77 0.63 6.04 1.10
CA MET A 77 1.15 4.72 0.69
C MET A 77 0.99 4.38 -0.80
N PHE A 78 0.17 5.13 -1.54
CA PHE A 78 -0.06 4.98 -2.98
C PHE A 78 0.82 5.88 -3.85
N ALA A 79 1.72 6.69 -3.25
CA ALA A 79 2.50 7.69 -3.97
C ALA A 79 3.47 7.11 -5.02
N ALA A 80 3.62 5.78 -5.10
CA ALA A 80 4.44 5.11 -6.11
C ALA A 80 4.10 5.56 -7.55
N GLU A 81 2.82 5.84 -7.87
CA GLU A 81 2.42 6.34 -9.21
C GLU A 81 3.02 7.73 -9.53
N ILE A 82 3.14 8.58 -8.51
CA ILE A 82 3.68 9.93 -8.61
C ILE A 82 5.20 9.86 -8.74
N PHE A 83 5.85 9.08 -7.89
CA PHE A 83 7.30 8.95 -7.90
C PHE A 83 7.81 8.24 -9.14
N MET A 84 7.13 7.19 -9.62
CA MET A 84 7.43 6.58 -10.91
C MET A 84 7.42 7.62 -12.04
N HIS A 85 6.38 8.47 -12.10
CA HIS A 85 6.29 9.51 -13.11
C HIS A 85 7.41 10.55 -12.97
N ARG A 86 7.66 11.07 -11.77
CA ARG A 86 8.73 12.05 -11.52
C ARG A 86 10.11 11.50 -11.91
N PHE A 87 10.42 10.28 -11.49
CA PHE A 87 11.71 9.65 -11.75
C PHE A 87 11.90 9.34 -13.23
N LEU A 88 10.88 8.85 -13.94
CA LEU A 88 10.95 8.69 -15.39
C LEU A 88 11.23 10.03 -16.09
N LEU A 89 10.61 11.13 -15.68
CA LEU A 89 10.81 12.43 -16.34
C LEU A 89 12.26 12.92 -16.28
N SER A 90 13.00 12.57 -15.21
CA SER A 90 14.41 12.91 -15.01
C SER A 90 15.40 11.79 -15.36
N SER A 91 14.93 10.59 -15.68
CA SER A 91 15.78 9.42 -15.87
C SER A 91 16.39 9.34 -17.28
N PRO A 92 17.64 8.88 -17.43
CA PRO A 92 18.27 8.64 -18.74
C PRO A 92 17.58 7.54 -19.56
N VAL A 93 16.72 6.70 -18.95
CA VAL A 93 15.93 5.69 -19.67
C VAL A 93 14.79 6.33 -20.47
N ARG A 94 14.39 7.56 -20.14
CA ARG A 94 13.33 8.25 -20.87
C ARG A 94 13.81 8.63 -22.25
N THR A 95 12.96 8.34 -23.23
CA THR A 95 13.10 8.86 -24.59
C THR A 95 12.01 9.87 -24.91
N LEU A 96 12.37 10.87 -25.73
CA LEU A 96 11.44 11.79 -26.38
C LEU A 96 11.07 11.33 -27.79
N ASN A 97 11.78 10.35 -28.34
CA ASN A 97 11.50 9.75 -29.63
C ASN A 97 10.70 8.45 -29.41
N PRO A 98 9.41 8.40 -29.76
CA PRO A 98 8.63 7.18 -29.57
C PRO A 98 9.05 6.01 -30.48
N ASP A 99 9.79 6.26 -31.57
CA ASP A 99 10.24 5.20 -32.48
C ASP A 99 11.42 4.38 -31.91
N GLU A 100 12.14 4.90 -30.92
CA GLU A 100 13.18 4.15 -30.19
C GLU A 100 12.67 3.53 -28.88
N ALA A 101 11.40 3.71 -28.55
CA ALA A 101 10.84 3.29 -27.27
C ALA A 101 10.55 1.78 -27.24
N ASP A 102 11.08 1.12 -26.22
CA ASP A 102 10.76 -0.26 -25.88
C ASP A 102 9.46 -0.35 -25.09
N TRP A 103 9.19 0.64 -24.24
CA TRP A 103 7.99 0.70 -23.41
C TRP A 103 7.31 2.08 -23.47
N PHE A 104 5.99 2.08 -23.33
CA PHE A 104 5.19 3.29 -23.27
C PHE A 104 4.55 3.45 -21.89
N TYR A 105 4.83 4.56 -21.22
CA TYR A 105 4.27 4.89 -19.92
C TYR A 105 3.17 5.96 -20.03
N THR A 106 2.04 5.72 -19.36
CA THR A 106 0.89 6.63 -19.32
C THR A 106 0.69 7.14 -17.89
N PRO A 107 1.08 8.40 -17.57
CA PRO A 107 1.07 8.90 -16.20
C PRO A 107 -0.33 9.36 -15.75
N VAL A 108 -1.17 8.42 -15.32
CA VAL A 108 -2.48 8.66 -14.71
C VAL A 108 -2.37 8.47 -13.21
N TYR A 109 -2.83 9.44 -12.41
CA TYR A 109 -2.80 9.35 -10.95
C TYR A 109 -4.17 8.91 -10.44
N THR A 110 -4.41 7.60 -10.48
CA THR A 110 -5.71 7.02 -10.13
C THR A 110 -5.96 7.01 -8.63
N THR A 111 -4.93 7.05 -7.80
CA THR A 111 -5.06 6.95 -6.33
C THR A 111 -4.93 8.28 -5.61
N CYS A 112 -4.84 9.39 -6.35
CA CYS A 112 -4.63 10.73 -5.80
C CYS A 112 -5.94 11.56 -5.75
N ASP A 113 -7.09 10.91 -5.68
CA ASP A 113 -8.32 11.58 -5.22
C ASP A 113 -8.56 11.06 -3.82
N LEU A 114 -8.47 11.95 -2.83
CA LEU A 114 -8.55 11.59 -1.42
C LEU A 114 -9.79 12.22 -0.78
N THR A 115 -10.35 11.55 0.22
CA THR A 115 -11.35 12.09 1.15
C THR A 115 -10.77 13.25 1.94
N THR A 116 -11.58 13.97 2.75
CA THR A 116 -11.05 15.00 3.68
C THR A 116 -10.01 14.46 4.64
N ASN A 117 -10.09 13.17 4.89
CA ASN A 117 -9.38 12.41 5.89
C ASN A 117 -8.08 11.78 5.33
N GLY A 118 -8.04 11.58 4.01
CA GLY A 118 -6.81 11.27 3.27
C GLY A 118 -6.85 9.91 2.58
N LEU A 119 -8.01 9.27 2.59
CA LEU A 119 -8.26 7.93 2.08
C LEU A 119 -8.51 7.96 0.57
N PRO A 120 -8.04 6.97 -0.20
CA PRO A 120 -8.20 6.97 -1.64
C PRO A 120 -9.67 6.78 -2.06
N LEU A 121 -10.15 7.55 -3.03
CA LEU A 121 -11.44 7.34 -3.68
C LEU A 121 -11.23 6.71 -5.06
N PRO A 122 -11.16 5.38 -5.18
CA PRO A 122 -10.84 4.73 -6.45
C PRO A 122 -11.99 4.77 -7.46
N PHE A 123 -13.22 5.15 -7.07
CA PHE A 123 -14.43 5.02 -7.88
C PHE A 123 -14.35 5.75 -9.24
N LYS A 124 -13.70 6.92 -9.27
CA LYS A 124 -13.49 7.72 -10.51
C LYS A 124 -12.32 7.22 -11.36
N SER A 125 -11.43 6.39 -10.80
CA SER A 125 -10.23 5.85 -11.46
C SER A 125 -10.49 5.14 -12.79
N PRO A 126 -11.51 4.29 -12.94
CA PRO A 126 -11.75 3.55 -14.17
C PRO A 126 -12.14 4.47 -15.32
N ARG A 127 -13.03 5.42 -15.03
CA ARG A 127 -13.45 6.47 -15.97
C ARG A 127 -12.24 7.32 -16.38
N MET A 128 -11.40 7.68 -15.41
CA MET A 128 -10.16 8.44 -15.65
C MET A 128 -9.17 7.66 -16.54
N MET A 129 -8.89 6.41 -16.20
CA MET A 129 -8.00 5.51 -16.94
C MET A 129 -8.49 5.29 -18.36
N ARG A 130 -9.77 4.96 -18.54
CA ARG A 130 -10.40 4.79 -19.85
C ARG A 130 -10.30 6.07 -20.69
N SER A 131 -10.56 7.22 -20.09
CA SER A 131 -10.46 8.53 -20.75
C SER A 131 -9.03 8.84 -21.20
N ALA A 132 -8.03 8.52 -20.38
CA ALA A 132 -6.61 8.68 -20.73
C ALA A 132 -6.20 7.74 -21.87
N ILE A 133 -6.59 6.47 -21.81
CA ILE A 133 -6.31 5.47 -22.86
C ILE A 133 -6.99 5.86 -24.18
N GLN A 134 -8.23 6.36 -24.13
CA GLN A 134 -8.94 6.87 -25.31
C GLN A 134 -8.23 8.08 -25.92
N LEU A 135 -7.71 8.98 -25.10
CA LEU A 135 -6.92 10.12 -25.57
C LEU A 135 -5.65 9.64 -26.29
N ILE A 136 -4.87 8.74 -25.68
CA ILE A 136 -3.61 8.30 -26.29
C ILE A 136 -3.82 7.49 -27.58
N SER A 137 -4.86 6.65 -27.62
CA SER A 137 -5.22 5.86 -28.80
C SER A 137 -5.74 6.70 -29.97
N SER A 138 -6.36 7.85 -29.68
CA SER A 138 -6.87 8.75 -30.73
C SER A 138 -5.78 9.67 -31.28
N ASN A 139 -4.76 9.99 -30.48
CA ASN A 139 -3.77 11.01 -30.80
C ASN A 139 -2.42 10.42 -31.27
N TRP A 140 -2.10 9.17 -30.91
CA TRP A 140 -0.85 8.50 -31.30
C TRP A 140 -1.09 7.09 -31.80
N PRO A 141 -0.27 6.59 -32.75
CA PRO A 141 -0.44 5.25 -33.31
C PRO A 141 0.01 4.13 -32.37
N TYR A 142 0.80 4.43 -31.34
CA TYR A 142 1.52 3.45 -30.53
C TYR A 142 0.62 2.58 -29.66
N TRP A 143 -0.46 3.12 -29.10
CA TRP A 143 -1.46 2.28 -28.43
C TRP A 143 -2.11 1.28 -29.39
N ASN A 144 -2.51 1.74 -30.57
CA ASN A 144 -3.30 0.92 -31.50
C ASN A 144 -2.51 -0.20 -32.18
N ARG A 145 -1.17 -0.15 -32.20
CA ARG A 145 -0.35 -1.23 -32.79
C ARG A 145 -0.29 -2.48 -31.93
N THR A 146 -0.57 -2.38 -30.64
CA THR A 146 -0.45 -3.48 -29.67
C THR A 146 -1.66 -3.60 -28.74
N GLU A 147 -2.60 -2.66 -28.79
CA GLU A 147 -3.66 -2.50 -27.80
C GLU A 147 -3.13 -2.51 -26.36
N GLY A 148 -1.99 -1.84 -26.14
CA GLY A 148 -1.40 -1.67 -24.81
C GLY A 148 -0.38 -2.73 -24.41
N ALA A 149 -0.09 -3.74 -25.25
CA ALA A 149 0.82 -4.82 -24.85
C ALA A 149 2.29 -4.40 -24.67
N ASP A 150 2.72 -3.29 -25.27
CA ASP A 150 4.02 -2.62 -25.05
C ASP A 150 3.88 -1.38 -24.13
N HIS A 151 2.78 -1.29 -23.39
CA HIS A 151 2.53 -0.24 -22.40
C HIS A 151 2.57 -0.82 -21.00
N PHE A 152 2.90 0.06 -20.05
CA PHE A 152 2.73 -0.23 -18.64
C PHE A 152 2.04 0.89 -17.89
N PHE A 153 1.38 0.52 -16.81
CA PHE A 153 0.62 1.40 -15.93
C PHE A 153 0.98 1.12 -14.48
N VAL A 154 1.09 2.17 -13.67
CA VAL A 154 1.20 2.03 -12.21
C VAL A 154 -0.20 2.10 -11.64
N VAL A 155 -0.60 1.08 -10.90
CA VAL A 155 -1.92 0.92 -10.28
C VAL A 155 -1.70 0.47 -8.83
N PRO A 156 -1.30 1.39 -7.93
CA PRO A 156 -0.76 1.06 -6.62
C PRO A 156 -1.85 0.78 -5.57
N HIS A 157 -3.12 0.99 -5.91
CA HIS A 157 -4.28 0.79 -5.03
C HIS A 157 -4.40 -0.66 -4.53
N ASP A 158 -5.14 -0.86 -3.44
CA ASP A 158 -5.47 -2.14 -2.78
C ASP A 158 -5.53 -3.33 -3.72
N PHE A 159 -6.63 -3.48 -4.45
CA PHE A 159 -6.85 -4.51 -5.48
C PHE A 159 -6.35 -4.07 -6.88
N GLY A 160 -5.39 -3.15 -6.94
CA GLY A 160 -4.68 -2.73 -8.14
C GLY A 160 -5.61 -2.28 -9.28
N ALA A 161 -5.49 -2.92 -10.45
CA ALA A 161 -6.26 -2.56 -11.64
C ALA A 161 -7.75 -2.95 -11.60
N CYS A 162 -8.21 -3.55 -10.49
CA CYS A 162 -9.63 -3.68 -10.19
C CYS A 162 -10.22 -2.38 -9.60
N PHE A 163 -9.42 -1.41 -9.17
CA PHE A 163 -9.91 -0.10 -8.70
C PHE A 163 -11.08 -0.19 -7.70
N HIS A 164 -10.89 -0.99 -6.66
CA HIS A 164 -11.82 -1.11 -5.54
C HIS A 164 -11.05 -1.53 -4.28
N TYR A 165 -11.56 -1.20 -3.10
CA TYR A 165 -10.97 -1.57 -1.80
C TYR A 165 -11.67 -2.79 -1.17
N GLN A 166 -12.97 -3.00 -1.39
CA GLN A 166 -13.66 -4.25 -1.01
C GLN A 166 -13.34 -5.39 -1.98
N GLU A 167 -12.95 -6.55 -1.43
CA GLU A 167 -12.55 -7.74 -2.20
C GLU A 167 -13.68 -8.27 -3.10
N GLU A 168 -14.90 -8.40 -2.58
CA GLU A 168 -16.03 -8.96 -3.34
C GLU A 168 -16.37 -8.12 -4.57
N LYS A 169 -16.48 -6.79 -4.42
CA LYS A 169 -16.71 -5.87 -5.53
C LYS A 169 -15.52 -5.84 -6.49
N ALA A 170 -14.28 -5.91 -5.98
CA ALA A 170 -13.09 -6.03 -6.82
C ALA A 170 -13.12 -7.31 -7.67
N ILE A 171 -13.56 -8.44 -7.09
CA ILE A 171 -13.69 -9.73 -7.77
C ILE A 171 -14.78 -9.68 -8.86
N GLU A 172 -15.96 -9.16 -8.53
CA GLU A 172 -17.07 -9.02 -9.48
C GLU A 172 -16.65 -8.22 -10.71
N ARG A 173 -15.90 -7.15 -10.46
CA ARG A 173 -15.44 -6.21 -11.47
C ARG A 173 -14.28 -6.76 -12.31
N GLY A 174 -13.28 -7.34 -11.66
CA GLY A 174 -12.03 -7.77 -12.27
C GLY A 174 -11.18 -6.63 -12.86
N ILE A 175 -10.07 -6.99 -13.51
CA ILE A 175 -9.17 -6.03 -14.15
C ILE A 175 -9.90 -5.28 -15.27
N LEU A 176 -9.81 -3.95 -15.26
CA LEU A 176 -10.35 -3.10 -16.32
C LEU A 176 -9.93 -3.63 -17.71
N PRO A 177 -10.86 -3.94 -18.63
CA PRO A 177 -10.54 -4.64 -19.89
C PRO A 177 -9.44 -3.97 -20.73
N LEU A 178 -9.33 -2.65 -20.67
CA LEU A 178 -8.29 -1.89 -21.39
C LEU A 178 -6.87 -2.12 -20.87
N LEU A 179 -6.73 -2.62 -19.65
CA LEU A 179 -5.46 -2.93 -19.00
C LEU A 179 -5.05 -4.40 -19.16
N GLN A 180 -5.93 -5.27 -19.68
CA GLN A 180 -5.69 -6.72 -19.78
C GLN A 180 -4.48 -7.10 -20.63
N ARG A 181 -4.04 -6.25 -21.55
CA ARG A 181 -2.85 -6.49 -22.36
C ARG A 181 -1.59 -5.82 -21.81
N ALA A 182 -1.75 -4.76 -21.02
CA ALA A 182 -0.63 -3.99 -20.50
C ALA A 182 0.15 -4.74 -19.42
N THR A 183 1.40 -4.34 -19.20
CA THR A 183 2.13 -4.70 -17.98
C THR A 183 1.64 -3.81 -16.84
N LEU A 184 1.22 -4.40 -15.72
CA LEU A 184 0.79 -3.64 -14.56
C LEU A 184 1.92 -3.61 -13.54
N VAL A 185 2.20 -2.43 -13.03
CA VAL A 185 3.07 -2.20 -11.88
C VAL A 185 2.14 -1.93 -10.71
N GLN A 186 1.99 -2.90 -9.81
CA GLN A 186 0.92 -2.91 -8.82
C GLN A 186 1.44 -3.32 -7.45
N THR A 187 0.88 -2.75 -6.39
CA THR A 187 1.15 -3.19 -5.02
C THR A 187 0.44 -4.51 -4.74
N PHE A 188 -0.75 -4.70 -5.34
CA PHE A 188 -1.53 -5.92 -5.22
C PHE A 188 -0.77 -7.17 -5.72
N GLY A 189 -0.64 -8.16 -4.85
CA GLY A 189 -0.03 -9.45 -5.16
C GLY A 189 -0.67 -10.57 -4.36
N GLN A 190 -1.55 -11.35 -4.98
CA GLN A 190 -2.11 -12.57 -4.42
C GLN A 190 -2.34 -13.59 -5.55
N ARG A 191 -1.78 -14.80 -5.40
CA ARG A 191 -1.96 -15.87 -6.38
C ARG A 191 -3.45 -16.23 -6.46
N ASN A 192 -3.87 -16.71 -7.63
CA ASN A 192 -5.25 -17.15 -7.89
C ASN A 192 -6.34 -16.06 -7.73
N HIS A 193 -5.96 -14.78 -7.60
CA HIS A 193 -6.90 -13.68 -7.47
C HIS A 193 -7.11 -12.96 -8.81
N VAL A 194 -8.36 -12.61 -9.15
CA VAL A 194 -8.71 -12.02 -10.48
C VAL A 194 -8.08 -10.64 -10.74
N CYS A 195 -7.67 -9.96 -9.67
CA CYS A 195 -6.98 -8.66 -9.72
C CYS A 195 -5.47 -8.75 -9.89
N LEU A 196 -4.88 -9.94 -9.75
CA LEU A 196 -3.48 -10.16 -10.09
C LEU A 196 -3.39 -10.57 -11.56
N LYS A 197 -2.85 -9.69 -12.39
CA LYS A 197 -2.57 -10.02 -13.79
C LYS A 197 -1.27 -10.81 -13.90
N ASP A 198 -1.30 -11.89 -14.66
CA ASP A 198 -0.08 -12.61 -15.04
C ASP A 198 0.91 -11.68 -15.74
N GLY A 199 2.17 -11.79 -15.30
CA GLY A 199 3.26 -10.96 -15.79
C GLY A 199 3.23 -9.51 -15.27
N SER A 200 2.45 -9.17 -14.25
CA SER A 200 2.61 -7.92 -13.50
C SER A 200 3.97 -7.84 -12.80
N ILE A 201 4.36 -6.61 -12.44
CA ILE A 201 5.51 -6.32 -11.58
C ILE A 201 4.93 -5.89 -10.23
N THR A 202 5.10 -6.72 -9.21
CA THR A 202 4.66 -6.39 -7.85
C THR A 202 5.68 -5.49 -7.17
N VAL A 203 5.24 -4.34 -6.66
CA VAL A 203 6.07 -3.30 -6.04
C VAL A 203 5.68 -3.09 -4.58
N PRO A 204 6.59 -2.60 -3.72
CA PRO A 204 6.23 -2.24 -2.36
C PRO A 204 5.31 -1.00 -2.37
N PRO A 205 4.43 -0.84 -1.36
CA PRO A 205 3.77 0.43 -1.13
C PRO A 205 4.80 1.52 -0.84
N TYR A 206 4.43 2.79 -1.06
CA TYR A 206 5.30 3.91 -0.76
C TYR A 206 5.42 4.09 0.75
N ALA A 207 6.65 3.99 1.26
CA ALA A 207 6.99 4.40 2.61
C ALA A 207 7.98 5.57 2.51
N PRO A 208 7.69 6.77 3.09
CA PRO A 208 8.51 7.96 2.91
C PRO A 208 9.96 7.75 3.40
N PRO A 209 10.97 7.71 2.51
CA PRO A 209 12.34 7.37 2.91
C PRO A 209 12.95 8.36 3.89
N GLN A 210 12.59 9.64 3.78
CA GLN A 210 13.05 10.68 4.69
C GLN A 210 12.49 10.48 6.10
N LYS A 211 11.20 10.14 6.24
CA LYS A 211 10.57 9.83 7.53
C LYS A 211 11.28 8.65 8.18
N MET A 212 11.48 7.54 7.48
CA MET A 212 12.19 6.39 8.06
C MET A 212 13.64 6.70 8.48
N GLN A 213 14.31 7.65 7.84
CA GLN A 213 15.66 8.06 8.23
C GLN A 213 15.71 8.88 9.53
N THR A 214 14.67 9.64 9.85
CA THR A 214 14.63 10.47 11.08
C THR A 214 14.42 9.66 12.34
N HIS A 215 13.87 8.44 12.23
CA HIS A 215 13.57 7.57 13.37
C HIS A 215 14.65 6.53 13.68
N LEU A 216 15.82 6.58 13.05
CA LEU A 216 16.87 5.58 13.29
C LEU A 216 17.40 5.66 14.74
N ILE A 217 17.33 4.54 15.46
CA ILE A 217 17.89 4.42 16.80
C ILE A 217 19.34 3.92 16.76
N PRO A 218 20.15 4.09 17.85
CA PRO A 218 21.50 3.57 17.89
C PRO A 218 21.55 2.06 17.64
N GLU A 219 22.42 1.59 16.74
CA GLU A 219 22.51 0.17 16.34
C GLU A 219 22.72 -0.83 17.50
N LYS A 220 23.29 -0.35 18.62
CA LYS A 220 23.53 -1.16 19.82
C LYS A 220 22.30 -1.30 20.71
N THR A 221 21.19 -0.64 20.39
CA THR A 221 19.97 -0.71 21.17
C THR A 221 19.44 -2.14 21.12
N PRO A 222 19.25 -2.81 22.27
CA PRO A 222 18.79 -4.19 22.28
C PRO A 222 17.33 -4.27 21.79
N ARG A 223 17.03 -5.35 21.05
CA ARG A 223 15.64 -5.70 20.71
C ARG A 223 14.96 -6.27 21.95
N SER A 224 14.25 -5.41 22.68
CA SER A 224 13.58 -5.72 23.95
C SER A 224 12.12 -6.14 23.82
N ILE A 225 11.50 -5.92 22.66
CA ILE A 225 10.13 -6.31 22.37
C ILE A 225 10.19 -7.63 21.58
N PHE A 226 9.37 -8.63 21.95
CA PHE A 226 9.40 -9.91 21.28
C PHE A 226 8.56 -9.89 19.99
N VAL A 227 7.25 -9.64 20.12
CA VAL A 227 6.33 -9.43 18.99
C VAL A 227 5.74 -8.04 19.06
N TYR A 228 5.69 -7.33 17.93
CA TYR A 228 5.14 -5.99 17.82
C TYR A 228 4.11 -5.86 16.70
N PHE A 229 3.01 -5.16 16.96
CA PHE A 229 2.04 -4.74 15.97
C PHE A 229 1.29 -3.49 16.44
N ARG A 230 1.09 -2.52 15.56
CA ARG A 230 0.12 -1.43 15.70
C ARG A 230 -0.72 -1.35 14.46
N GLY A 231 -2.02 -1.18 14.61
CA GLY A 231 -2.96 -1.15 13.50
C GLY A 231 -4.34 -1.64 13.91
N LEU A 232 -5.29 -1.44 13.01
CA LEU A 232 -6.67 -1.86 13.21
C LEU A 232 -6.80 -3.39 13.32
N PHE A 233 -7.55 -3.88 14.31
CA PHE A 233 -7.87 -5.31 14.46
C PHE A 233 -9.28 -5.68 13.98
N TYR A 234 -10.22 -4.74 14.11
CA TYR A 234 -11.60 -4.84 13.69
C TYR A 234 -11.95 -3.58 12.90
N ASP A 235 -12.56 -3.75 11.74
CA ASP A 235 -13.34 -2.69 11.11
C ASP A 235 -14.69 -2.66 11.83
N VAL A 236 -14.81 -1.84 12.87
CA VAL A 236 -15.98 -1.84 13.76
C VAL A 236 -17.25 -1.38 13.03
N GLY A 237 -17.10 -0.61 11.96
CA GLY A 237 -18.19 -0.01 11.20
C GLY A 237 -18.85 -1.03 10.28
N ASN A 238 -18.06 -1.82 9.57
CA ASN A 238 -18.57 -2.73 8.53
C ASN A 238 -18.43 -4.21 8.89
N ASP A 239 -17.48 -4.55 9.74
CA ASP A 239 -17.21 -5.91 10.18
C ASP A 239 -16.97 -5.98 11.71
N PRO A 240 -17.97 -5.60 12.53
CA PRO A 240 -17.85 -5.63 13.99
C PRO A 240 -17.64 -7.04 14.55
N GLU A 241 -17.96 -8.08 13.78
CA GLU A 241 -17.72 -9.48 14.14
C GLU A 241 -16.27 -9.92 13.80
N GLY A 242 -15.54 -9.15 12.99
CA GLY A 242 -14.14 -9.39 12.61
C GLY A 242 -13.95 -10.61 11.72
N GLY A 243 -14.93 -10.95 10.88
CA GLY A 243 -14.90 -12.12 10.00
C GLY A 243 -14.52 -11.82 8.54
N TYR A 244 -14.80 -10.61 8.07
CA TYR A 244 -14.61 -10.17 6.69
C TYR A 244 -13.33 -9.37 6.50
N TYR A 245 -13.10 -8.35 7.34
CA TYR A 245 -11.88 -7.55 7.35
C TYR A 245 -10.66 -8.43 7.66
N ALA A 246 -9.62 -8.29 6.84
CA ALA A 246 -8.42 -9.10 6.92
C ALA A 246 -8.68 -10.62 6.97
N ARG A 247 -9.84 -11.06 6.45
CA ARG A 247 -10.33 -12.45 6.54
C ARG A 247 -10.28 -13.02 7.96
N GLY A 248 -10.47 -12.15 8.96
CA GLY A 248 -10.43 -12.48 10.38
C GLY A 248 -9.03 -12.70 10.98
N ALA A 249 -7.95 -12.59 10.20
CA ALA A 249 -6.60 -12.78 10.72
C ALA A 249 -6.24 -11.76 11.81
N ARG A 250 -6.61 -10.48 11.63
CA ARG A 250 -6.32 -9.44 12.63
C ARG A 250 -7.19 -9.55 13.89
N ALA A 251 -8.48 -9.85 13.74
CA ALA A 251 -9.35 -10.17 14.87
C ALA A 251 -8.80 -11.37 15.66
N ALA A 252 -8.32 -12.41 14.97
CA ALA A 252 -7.67 -13.56 15.60
C ALA A 252 -6.38 -13.18 16.33
N VAL A 253 -5.55 -12.27 15.80
CA VAL A 253 -4.38 -11.75 16.52
C VAL A 253 -4.81 -11.08 17.84
N TRP A 254 -5.81 -10.21 17.79
CA TRP A 254 -6.27 -9.50 18.99
C TRP A 254 -6.82 -10.45 20.06
N GLU A 255 -7.77 -11.31 19.68
CA GLU A 255 -8.47 -12.16 20.65
C GLU A 255 -7.56 -13.21 21.30
N ASN A 256 -6.52 -13.66 20.60
CA ASN A 256 -5.59 -14.64 21.16
C ASN A 256 -4.43 -13.99 21.95
N PHE A 257 -4.03 -12.75 21.63
CA PHE A 257 -2.75 -12.21 22.12
C PHE A 257 -2.82 -10.85 22.83
N LYS A 258 -3.98 -10.17 22.93
CA LYS A 258 -4.08 -8.86 23.62
C LYS A 258 -3.61 -8.86 25.08
N ASP A 259 -3.76 -9.99 25.77
CA ASP A 259 -3.32 -10.18 27.17
C ASP A 259 -2.01 -10.97 27.29
N ASN A 260 -1.34 -11.28 26.16
CA ASN A 260 -0.13 -12.10 26.15
C ASN A 260 1.12 -11.22 26.34
N PRO A 261 1.94 -11.43 27.39
CA PRO A 261 3.10 -10.58 27.67
C PRO A 261 4.23 -10.66 26.63
N LEU A 262 4.18 -11.62 25.70
CA LEU A 262 5.12 -11.70 24.58
C LEU A 262 4.73 -10.79 23.40
N PHE A 263 3.48 -10.29 23.39
CA PHE A 263 2.88 -9.54 22.31
C PHE A 263 2.63 -8.11 22.76
N ASP A 264 3.41 -7.18 22.20
CA ASP A 264 3.16 -5.76 22.32
C ASP A 264 2.29 -5.33 21.15
N ILE A 265 0.97 -5.39 21.32
CA ILE A 265 -0.02 -5.14 20.27
C ILE A 265 -1.08 -4.12 20.74
N SER A 266 -1.44 -3.17 19.88
CA SER A 266 -2.42 -2.12 20.19
C SER A 266 -3.00 -1.51 18.90
N THR A 267 -4.17 -0.88 18.98
CA THR A 267 -4.68 -0.04 17.90
C THR A 267 -3.99 1.32 17.87
N GLU A 268 -3.58 1.84 19.03
CA GLU A 268 -2.94 3.15 19.17
C GLU A 268 -1.59 3.21 18.45
N HIS A 269 -1.36 4.23 17.62
CA HIS A 269 -0.07 4.50 17.01
C HIS A 269 0.75 5.48 17.87
N PRO A 270 1.71 5.00 18.70
CA PRO A 270 2.51 5.89 19.51
C PRO A 270 3.52 6.64 18.65
N ALA A 271 3.94 7.84 19.08
CA ALA A 271 5.05 8.57 18.46
C ALA A 271 6.37 7.77 18.42
N THR A 272 6.49 6.71 19.23
CA THR A 272 7.63 5.78 19.24
C THR A 272 7.46 4.60 18.28
N TYR A 273 6.47 4.62 17.38
CA TYR A 273 6.11 3.49 16.51
C TYR A 273 7.34 2.88 15.81
N TYR A 274 8.15 3.72 15.16
CA TYR A 274 9.33 3.27 14.42
C TYR A 274 10.49 2.85 15.33
N GLU A 275 10.67 3.50 16.47
CA GLU A 275 11.66 3.13 17.48
C GLU A 275 11.32 1.76 18.08
N ASP A 276 10.05 1.49 18.35
CA ASP A 276 9.57 0.24 18.90
C ASP A 276 9.66 -0.91 17.88
N MET A 277 9.38 -0.66 16.60
CA MET A 277 9.68 -1.62 15.52
C MET A 277 11.17 -2.00 15.48
N GLN A 278 12.08 -1.04 15.66
CA GLN A 278 13.52 -1.31 15.71
C GLN A 278 13.94 -2.09 16.98
N ARG A 279 13.16 -1.97 18.06
CA ARG A 279 13.33 -2.72 19.31
C ARG A 279 12.59 -4.08 19.31
N ALA A 280 11.79 -4.37 18.29
CA ALA A 280 11.05 -5.63 18.19
C ALA A 280 11.86 -6.74 17.51
N VAL A 281 11.71 -7.99 17.93
CA VAL A 281 12.30 -9.14 17.23
C VAL A 281 11.47 -9.48 15.99
N PHE A 282 10.16 -9.62 16.17
CA PHE A 282 9.18 -9.94 15.16
C PHE A 282 8.16 -8.81 15.02
N CYS A 283 7.83 -8.44 13.78
CA CYS A 283 6.76 -7.50 13.48
C CYS A 283 5.69 -8.24 12.71
N LEU A 284 4.46 -8.23 13.23
CA LEU A 284 3.35 -8.89 12.55
C LEU A 284 2.99 -8.07 11.31
N CYS A 285 2.83 -8.74 10.17
CA CYS A 285 2.39 -8.18 8.91
C CYS A 285 1.15 -8.97 8.42
N PRO A 286 0.04 -8.96 9.18
CA PRO A 286 -1.21 -9.50 8.68
C PRO A 286 -1.78 -8.63 7.57
N LEU A 287 -2.47 -9.28 6.63
CA LEU A 287 -3.30 -8.61 5.65
C LEU A 287 -4.28 -7.61 6.29
N GLY A 288 -4.72 -6.63 5.52
CA GLY A 288 -5.87 -5.76 5.84
C GLY A 288 -6.94 -5.95 4.77
N TRP A 289 -7.44 -4.84 4.21
CA TRP A 289 -8.25 -4.83 2.98
C TRP A 289 -7.57 -5.54 1.81
N ALA A 290 -6.28 -5.27 1.64
CA ALA A 290 -5.42 -5.96 0.69
C ALA A 290 -4.41 -6.88 1.43
N PRO A 291 -3.85 -7.88 0.75
CA PRO A 291 -2.83 -8.76 1.31
C PRO A 291 -1.51 -8.04 1.65
N TRP A 292 -1.27 -6.84 1.12
CA TRP A 292 -0.04 -6.08 1.32
C TRP A 292 -0.26 -4.94 2.34
N SER A 293 0.84 -4.45 2.94
CA SER A 293 0.80 -3.33 3.90
C SER A 293 2.12 -2.55 3.88
N PRO A 294 2.11 -1.22 4.15
CA PRO A 294 3.33 -0.44 4.41
C PRO A 294 4.23 -1.06 5.48
N ARG A 295 3.64 -1.72 6.47
CA ARG A 295 4.36 -2.39 7.57
C ARG A 295 5.37 -3.43 7.10
N LEU A 296 5.10 -4.08 5.96
CA LEU A 296 6.04 -5.02 5.34
C LEU A 296 7.34 -4.32 4.92
N VAL A 297 7.24 -3.10 4.39
CA VAL A 297 8.39 -2.25 4.05
C VAL A 297 9.11 -1.83 5.32
N GLU A 298 8.37 -1.25 6.27
CA GLU A 298 8.90 -0.72 7.52
C GLU A 298 9.66 -1.79 8.33
N ALA A 299 9.11 -3.00 8.45
CA ALA A 299 9.76 -4.12 9.14
C ALA A 299 11.13 -4.43 8.52
N VAL A 300 11.21 -4.47 7.17
CA VAL A 300 12.48 -4.70 6.46
C VAL A 300 13.46 -3.55 6.70
N ILE A 301 13.02 -2.29 6.62
CA ILE A 301 13.87 -1.11 6.83
C ILE A 301 14.42 -1.07 8.25
N PHE A 302 13.60 -1.36 9.25
CA PHE A 302 13.98 -1.33 10.66
C PHE A 302 14.59 -2.64 11.18
N GLY A 303 14.73 -3.64 10.31
CA GLY A 303 15.33 -4.93 10.62
C GLY A 303 14.54 -5.79 11.60
N CYS A 304 13.24 -5.50 11.74
CA CYS A 304 12.29 -6.33 12.45
C CYS A 304 11.90 -7.51 11.55
N ILE A 305 11.93 -8.74 12.05
CA ILE A 305 11.61 -9.92 11.22
C ILE A 305 10.13 -9.86 10.84
N PRO A 306 9.78 -9.73 9.55
CA PRO A 306 8.38 -9.66 9.16
C PRO A 306 7.73 -11.05 9.34
N VAL A 307 6.64 -11.10 10.10
CA VAL A 307 5.77 -12.27 10.22
C VAL A 307 4.59 -12.06 9.29
N ILE A 308 4.66 -12.65 8.11
CA ILE A 308 3.74 -12.43 7.01
C ILE A 308 2.55 -13.37 7.20
N ILE A 309 1.37 -12.78 7.41
CA ILE A 309 0.10 -13.50 7.62
C ILE A 309 -0.86 -13.04 6.52
N ALA A 310 -0.68 -13.63 5.34
CA ALA A 310 -1.44 -13.32 4.14
C ALA A 310 -1.28 -14.50 3.18
N ASP A 311 -2.31 -15.32 3.09
CA ASP A 311 -2.29 -16.52 2.26
C ASP A 311 -2.11 -16.14 0.78
N ASP A 312 -1.31 -16.94 0.07
CA ASP A 312 -1.03 -16.77 -1.36
C ASP A 312 -0.42 -15.41 -1.77
N ILE A 313 0.08 -14.61 -0.82
CA ILE A 313 0.69 -13.31 -1.12
C ILE A 313 1.86 -13.44 -2.12
N VAL A 314 1.89 -12.53 -3.09
CA VAL A 314 3.02 -12.32 -3.99
C VAL A 314 3.76 -11.09 -3.51
N LEU A 315 4.96 -11.29 -2.97
CA LEU A 315 5.75 -10.21 -2.38
C LEU A 315 6.53 -9.42 -3.44
N PRO A 316 6.82 -8.13 -3.17
CA PRO A 316 7.46 -7.28 -4.15
C PRO A 316 8.91 -7.71 -4.40
N PHE A 317 9.33 -7.59 -5.67
CA PHE A 317 10.71 -7.83 -6.11
C PHE A 317 11.35 -9.12 -5.57
N ALA A 318 10.65 -10.26 -5.64
CA ALA A 318 11.16 -11.55 -5.15
C ALA A 318 12.52 -11.98 -5.74
N ASP A 319 12.94 -11.40 -6.87
CA ASP A 319 14.28 -11.60 -7.44
C ASP A 319 15.39 -10.82 -6.73
N ALA A 320 15.06 -9.67 -6.12
CA ALA A 320 16.00 -8.80 -5.42
C ALA A 320 15.95 -9.00 -3.90
N ILE A 321 14.81 -9.46 -3.37
CA ILE A 321 14.56 -9.59 -1.94
C ILE A 321 14.32 -11.06 -1.59
N PRO A 322 15.19 -11.67 -0.77
CA PRO A 322 15.07 -13.09 -0.42
C PRO A 322 14.05 -13.27 0.70
N TRP A 323 12.76 -13.05 0.40
CA TRP A 323 11.67 -13.06 1.38
C TRP A 323 11.61 -14.32 2.27
N GLU A 324 11.81 -15.50 1.69
CA GLU A 324 11.88 -16.78 2.42
C GLU A 324 13.03 -16.82 3.44
N GLU A 325 14.14 -16.13 3.16
CA GLU A 325 15.29 -16.11 4.04
C GLU A 325 15.13 -15.10 5.18
N ILE A 326 14.37 -14.02 4.98
CA ILE A 326 14.24 -12.91 5.95
C ILE A 326 12.94 -12.92 6.75
N GLY A 327 11.85 -13.46 6.21
CA GLY A 327 10.53 -13.45 6.85
C GLY A 327 10.16 -14.76 7.54
N VAL A 328 9.05 -14.74 8.26
CA VAL A 328 8.35 -15.91 8.78
C VAL A 328 6.96 -15.90 8.14
N TYR A 329 6.56 -17.01 7.52
CA TYR A 329 5.24 -17.15 6.91
C TYR A 329 4.37 -17.95 7.86
N VAL A 330 3.18 -17.44 8.13
CA VAL A 330 2.17 -18.10 8.96
C VAL A 330 0.87 -18.05 8.19
N ASP A 331 0.28 -19.23 7.95
CA ASP A 331 -1.01 -19.32 7.28
C ASP A 331 -2.08 -18.63 8.14
N GLU A 332 -3.09 -18.01 7.51
CA GLU A 332 -4.12 -17.24 8.23
C GLU A 332 -4.85 -18.09 9.29
N GLU A 333 -5.04 -19.38 9.03
CA GLU A 333 -5.64 -20.33 9.98
C GLU A 333 -4.78 -20.65 11.20
N ASP A 334 -3.47 -20.43 11.11
CA ASP A 334 -2.48 -20.73 12.16
C ASP A 334 -2.19 -19.55 13.10
N VAL A 335 -2.87 -18.41 12.91
CA VAL A 335 -2.77 -17.24 13.81
C VAL A 335 -2.89 -17.61 15.30
N PRO A 336 -3.85 -18.45 15.74
CA PRO A 336 -3.96 -18.82 17.15
C PRO A 336 -2.71 -19.52 17.74
N ASN A 337 -1.81 -20.02 16.89
CA ASN A 337 -0.58 -20.69 17.29
C ASN A 337 0.67 -19.80 17.21
N LEU A 338 0.53 -18.48 16.96
CA LEU A 338 1.67 -17.57 16.76
C LEU A 338 2.69 -17.60 17.90
N ASP A 339 2.24 -17.68 19.15
CA ASP A 339 3.15 -17.75 20.30
C ASP A 339 4.05 -18.99 20.24
N THR A 340 3.48 -20.14 19.93
CA THR A 340 4.15 -21.42 19.79
C THR A 340 5.07 -21.42 18.58
N ILE A 341 4.60 -20.91 17.44
CA ILE A 341 5.38 -20.81 16.20
C ILE A 341 6.61 -19.94 16.44
N LEU A 342 6.42 -18.71 16.93
CA LEU A 342 7.50 -17.73 17.06
C LEU A 342 8.50 -18.09 18.17
N THR A 343 8.04 -18.67 19.29
CA THR A 343 8.94 -19.13 20.36
C THR A 343 9.70 -20.40 19.99
N SER A 344 9.22 -21.19 19.02
CA SER A 344 9.94 -22.37 18.51
C SER A 344 11.14 -22.02 17.61
N ILE A 345 11.20 -20.79 17.09
CA ILE A 345 12.27 -20.37 16.18
C ILE A 345 13.59 -20.26 16.95
N PRO A 346 14.63 -21.02 16.58
CA PRO A 346 15.90 -20.97 17.30
C PRO A 346 16.59 -19.60 17.23
N PRO A 347 17.26 -19.14 18.31
CA PRO A 347 17.95 -17.85 18.33
C PRO A 347 18.95 -17.65 17.18
N GLU A 348 19.63 -18.71 16.73
CA GLU A 348 20.56 -18.65 15.59
C GLU A 348 19.86 -18.34 14.26
N VAL A 349 18.61 -18.76 14.10
CA VAL A 349 17.79 -18.45 12.92
C VAL A 349 17.36 -16.99 12.99
N ILE A 350 16.92 -16.51 14.16
CA ILE A 350 16.57 -15.09 14.40
C ILE A 350 17.76 -14.19 14.07
N LEU A 351 18.95 -14.50 14.60
CA LEU A 351 20.17 -13.75 14.35
C LEU A 351 20.59 -13.80 12.87
N ARG A 352 20.39 -14.92 12.18
CA ARG A 352 20.63 -15.01 10.72
C ARG A 352 19.69 -14.08 9.96
N LYS A 353 18.38 -14.12 10.24
CA LYS A 353 17.37 -13.26 9.60
C LYS A 353 17.70 -11.79 9.80
N GLN A 354 18.01 -11.38 11.03
CA GLN A 354 18.38 -9.99 11.34
C GLN A 354 19.67 -9.53 10.63
N ARG A 355 20.67 -10.41 10.48
CA ARG A 355 21.88 -10.09 9.69
C ARG A 355 21.57 -9.87 8.22
N LEU A 356 20.68 -10.67 7.64
CA LEU A 356 20.22 -10.47 6.26
C LEU A 356 19.43 -9.17 6.13
N LEU A 357 18.56 -8.88 7.10
CA LEU A 357 17.80 -7.63 7.15
C LEU A 357 18.68 -6.37 7.27
N ALA A 358 19.91 -6.50 7.77
CA ALA A 358 20.87 -5.41 7.81
C ALA A 358 21.47 -5.04 6.44
N ASN A 359 21.19 -5.79 5.37
CA ASN A 359 21.73 -5.53 4.04
C ASN A 359 21.17 -4.23 3.43
N PRO A 360 22.02 -3.21 3.16
CA PRO A 360 21.56 -1.93 2.62
C PRO A 360 20.91 -2.03 1.23
N SER A 361 21.41 -2.91 0.35
CA SER A 361 20.87 -3.07 -1.01
C SER A 361 19.43 -3.56 -0.99
N MET A 362 19.10 -4.46 -0.06
CA MET A 362 17.74 -4.97 0.11
C MET A 362 16.81 -3.90 0.67
N LYS A 363 17.26 -3.12 1.66
CA LYS A 363 16.50 -1.97 2.18
C LYS A 363 16.23 -0.94 1.07
N GLN A 364 17.25 -0.66 0.26
CA GLN A 364 17.14 0.28 -0.85
C GLN A 364 16.13 -0.18 -1.90
N ALA A 365 16.12 -1.47 -2.26
CA ALA A 365 15.17 -2.05 -3.21
C ALA A 365 13.70 -1.90 -2.78
N MET A 366 13.43 -1.65 -1.49
CA MET A 366 12.09 -1.44 -0.96
C MET A 366 11.62 0.03 -0.99
N LEU A 367 12.50 0.98 -1.34
CA LEU A 367 12.24 2.40 -1.19
C LEU A 367 12.21 3.16 -2.51
N PHE A 368 11.50 4.29 -2.52
CA PHE A 368 11.47 5.27 -3.61
C PHE A 368 12.19 6.57 -3.19
N PRO A 369 13.54 6.56 -3.02
CA PRO A 369 14.30 7.73 -2.57
C PRO A 369 14.26 8.86 -3.59
N GLN A 370 14.43 10.10 -3.09
CA GLN A 370 14.48 11.30 -3.92
C GLN A 370 15.86 11.98 -3.77
N PRO A 371 16.68 12.05 -4.84
CA PRO A 371 16.45 11.49 -6.18
C PRO A 371 16.58 9.96 -6.20
N ALA A 372 15.99 9.31 -7.22
CA ALA A 372 16.10 7.87 -7.43
C ALA A 372 17.58 7.43 -7.50
N GLN A 373 17.87 6.26 -6.93
CA GLN A 373 19.21 5.70 -6.77
C GLN A 373 19.28 4.29 -7.36
N PRO A 374 20.43 3.87 -7.94
CA PRO A 374 20.59 2.51 -8.44
C PRO A 374 20.19 1.45 -7.41
N GLY A 375 19.46 0.42 -7.86
CA GLY A 375 19.00 -0.67 -7.01
C GLY A 375 17.73 -0.37 -6.19
N ASP A 376 17.22 0.87 -6.20
CA ASP A 376 15.98 1.24 -5.51
C ASP A 376 14.72 0.65 -6.15
N ALA A 377 13.55 0.84 -5.53
CA ALA A 377 12.28 0.30 -6.03
C ALA A 377 11.97 0.77 -7.47
N PHE A 378 12.33 2.01 -7.83
CA PHE A 378 12.19 2.51 -9.19
C PHE A 378 13.07 1.73 -10.19
N HIS A 379 14.34 1.49 -9.85
CA HIS A 379 15.23 0.69 -10.68
C HIS A 379 14.81 -0.78 -10.73
N GLN A 380 14.23 -1.33 -9.67
CA GLN A 380 13.67 -2.70 -9.70
C GLN A 380 12.47 -2.81 -10.65
N VAL A 381 11.62 -1.78 -10.75
CA VAL A 381 10.57 -1.71 -11.79
C VAL A 381 11.19 -1.70 -13.19
N LEU A 382 12.22 -0.88 -13.42
CA LEU A 382 12.92 -0.84 -14.71
C LEU A 382 13.57 -2.18 -15.06
N ASN A 383 14.19 -2.87 -14.09
CA ASN A 383 14.72 -4.22 -14.25
C ASN A 383 13.62 -5.22 -14.63
N GLY A 384 12.43 -5.12 -14.01
CA GLY A 384 11.27 -5.94 -14.34
C GLY A 384 10.76 -5.70 -15.77
N LEU A 385 10.75 -4.45 -16.22
CA LEU A 385 10.38 -4.09 -17.60
C LEU A 385 11.43 -4.55 -18.62
N ALA A 386 12.72 -4.40 -18.30
CA ALA A 386 13.82 -4.83 -19.17
C ALA A 386 13.84 -6.34 -19.37
N ARG A 387 13.55 -7.13 -18.33
CA ARG A 387 13.46 -8.61 -18.42
C ARG A 387 12.35 -9.14 -19.31
N LYS A 388 11.37 -8.29 -19.65
CA LYS A 388 10.27 -8.62 -20.56
C LYS A 388 10.59 -8.31 -22.03
N LEU A 389 11.80 -7.81 -22.32
CA LEU A 389 12.25 -7.50 -23.67
C LEU A 389 13.11 -8.63 -24.27
N PRO A 390 13.15 -8.76 -25.62
CA PRO A 390 12.33 -8.04 -26.59
C PRO A 390 10.88 -8.51 -26.55
N HIS A 391 9.95 -7.63 -26.94
CA HIS A 391 8.53 -8.01 -27.09
C HIS A 391 8.36 -9.13 -28.11
N ASP A 392 7.53 -10.12 -27.78
CA ASP A 392 7.17 -11.16 -28.75
C ASP A 392 6.44 -10.54 -29.95
N ARG A 393 6.66 -11.07 -31.15
CA ARG A 393 6.00 -10.55 -32.36
C ARG A 393 4.46 -10.66 -32.28
N SER A 394 3.93 -11.57 -31.47
CA SER A 394 2.50 -11.75 -31.22
C SER A 394 1.85 -10.57 -30.50
N VAL A 395 2.62 -9.68 -29.87
CA VAL A 395 2.04 -8.51 -29.21
C VAL A 395 1.51 -7.49 -30.22
N TYR A 396 2.07 -7.47 -31.44
CA TYR A 396 1.68 -6.55 -32.49
C TYR A 396 0.47 -7.05 -33.28
N LEU A 397 -0.50 -6.16 -33.44
CA LEU A 397 -1.76 -6.43 -34.13
C LEU A 397 -1.58 -6.45 -35.64
N ARG A 398 -2.31 -7.33 -36.30
CA ARG A 398 -2.47 -7.31 -37.76
C ARG A 398 -3.42 -6.17 -38.16
N PRO A 399 -3.30 -5.64 -39.38
CA PRO A 399 -4.23 -4.61 -39.86
C PRO A 399 -5.70 -5.04 -39.73
N GLY A 400 -6.48 -4.27 -38.98
CA GLY A 400 -7.91 -4.54 -38.73
C GLY A 400 -8.21 -5.51 -37.58
N GLU A 401 -7.19 -6.10 -36.96
CA GLU A 401 -7.33 -6.93 -35.77
C GLU A 401 -7.65 -6.05 -34.54
N LYS A 402 -8.57 -6.53 -33.71
CA LYS A 402 -8.88 -5.98 -32.39
C LYS A 402 -9.03 -7.13 -31.42
N ILE A 403 -8.26 -7.13 -30.34
CA ILE A 403 -8.31 -8.14 -29.29
C ILE A 403 -9.14 -7.60 -28.12
N LEU A 404 -8.93 -6.33 -27.75
CA LEU A 404 -9.62 -5.74 -26.62
C LEU A 404 -11.07 -5.36 -26.96
N ASN A 405 -11.99 -5.78 -26.11
CA ASN A 405 -13.35 -5.25 -26.10
C ASN A 405 -13.39 -3.96 -25.28
N TRP A 406 -13.26 -2.82 -25.98
CA TRP A 406 -13.32 -1.47 -25.39
C TRP A 406 -14.64 -1.16 -24.67
N THR A 407 -15.70 -1.92 -24.92
CA THR A 407 -17.02 -1.73 -24.31
C THR A 407 -17.32 -2.76 -23.21
N ALA A 408 -16.41 -3.69 -22.94
CA ALA A 408 -16.53 -4.61 -21.81
C ALA A 408 -16.29 -3.89 -20.47
N GLY A 409 -16.87 -4.45 -19.41
CA GLY A 409 -16.90 -3.88 -18.06
C GLY A 409 -18.26 -3.23 -17.71
N PRO A 410 -18.45 -2.77 -16.47
CA PRO A 410 -19.68 -2.10 -16.05
C PRO A 410 -20.01 -0.89 -16.94
N GLN A 411 -21.27 -0.76 -17.36
CA GLN A 411 -21.70 0.33 -18.26
C GLN A 411 -21.47 1.72 -17.68
N LYS A 412 -21.52 1.83 -16.33
CA LYS A 412 -21.26 3.04 -15.54
C LYS A 412 -19.86 3.62 -15.75
N GLU A 413 -18.94 2.89 -16.39
CA GLU A 413 -17.52 3.28 -16.54
C GLU A 413 -17.12 3.63 -17.98
N LEU A 414 -18.07 3.62 -18.92
CA LEU A 414 -17.81 3.92 -20.32
C LEU A 414 -17.67 5.44 -20.57
N PRO A 415 -16.91 5.88 -21.59
CA PRO A 415 -16.74 7.29 -21.88
C PRO A 415 -18.03 7.86 -22.48
N LYS A 416 -18.43 9.06 -22.03
CA LYS A 416 -19.68 9.76 -22.46
C LYS A 416 -19.91 9.80 -23.99
N LYS A 417 -18.86 9.76 -24.81
CA LYS A 417 -18.97 9.72 -26.29
C LYS A 417 -19.46 8.38 -26.87
N GLN A 418 -19.27 7.26 -26.16
CA GLN A 418 -19.69 5.93 -26.65
C GLN A 418 -21.16 5.62 -26.30
N GLN A 419 -21.73 6.28 -25.28
CA GLN A 419 -23.15 6.18 -24.94
C GLN A 419 -24.07 6.86 -25.96
N GLN A 420 -23.55 7.75 -26.83
CA GLN A 420 -24.35 8.58 -27.76
C GLN A 420 -24.74 7.91 -29.10
N GLN A 421 -24.60 6.58 -29.27
CA GLN A 421 -25.01 5.89 -30.51
C GLN A 421 -26.37 5.16 -30.49
N LYS A 422 -27.27 5.48 -29.55
CA LYS A 422 -28.70 5.16 -29.64
C LYS A 422 -29.55 6.39 -29.29
N GLU A 423 -30.37 6.86 -30.23
CA GLU A 423 -31.34 7.97 -30.09
C GLU A 423 -32.55 7.59 -29.20
N PRO A 424 -33.49 8.52 -28.87
CA PRO A 424 -33.32 9.75 -28.10
C PRO A 424 -34.28 9.84 -26.88
N GLN A 425 -33.92 10.71 -25.92
CA GLN A 425 -34.74 11.28 -24.83
C GLN A 425 -35.36 10.32 -23.79
N LYS A 426 -34.64 10.20 -22.66
CA LYS A 426 -35.12 10.57 -21.32
C LYS A 426 -33.92 11.12 -20.52
N GLU A 427 -34.05 12.33 -19.98
CA GLU A 427 -33.20 12.80 -18.88
C GLU A 427 -33.45 11.84 -17.70
N GLU A 428 -32.38 11.32 -17.08
CA GLU A 428 -32.30 10.68 -15.73
C GLU A 428 -31.13 9.68 -15.48
N PRO A 429 -30.22 9.29 -16.41
CA PRO A 429 -29.11 8.40 -16.01
C PRO A 429 -27.94 9.10 -15.32
N GLN A 430 -27.67 10.39 -15.61
CA GLN A 430 -26.49 11.10 -15.08
C GLN A 430 -26.60 11.49 -13.61
N GLN A 431 -27.80 11.83 -13.13
CA GLN A 431 -28.01 12.14 -11.71
C GLN A 431 -27.93 10.86 -10.87
N GLN A 432 -28.54 9.77 -11.32
CA GLN A 432 -28.40 8.46 -10.66
C GLN A 432 -26.95 7.96 -10.63
N GLU A 433 -26.15 8.24 -11.67
CA GLU A 433 -24.73 7.88 -11.72
C GLU A 433 -23.86 8.68 -10.75
N GLU A 434 -24.13 9.98 -10.57
CA GLU A 434 -23.44 10.83 -9.61
C GLU A 434 -23.92 10.51 -8.18
N GLU A 435 -25.22 10.25 -7.99
CA GLU A 435 -25.81 9.83 -6.72
C GLU A 435 -25.27 8.48 -6.24
N GLU A 436 -25.14 7.46 -7.10
CA GLU A 436 -24.55 6.16 -6.69
C GLU A 436 -23.05 6.25 -6.38
N GLU A 437 -22.28 7.07 -7.12
CA GLU A 437 -20.87 7.31 -6.78
C GLU A 437 -20.74 8.11 -5.48
N GLU A 438 -21.63 9.07 -5.24
CA GLU A 438 -21.71 9.81 -3.97
C GLU A 438 -22.13 8.88 -2.82
N GLU A 439 -23.07 7.95 -3.02
CA GLU A 439 -23.46 6.94 -2.01
C GLU A 439 -22.31 5.98 -1.69
N GLU A 440 -21.55 5.50 -2.68
CA GLU A 440 -20.37 4.64 -2.44
C GLU A 440 -19.20 5.43 -1.80
N GLU A 441 -19.05 6.72 -2.13
CA GLU A 441 -18.08 7.62 -1.49
C GLU A 441 -18.48 7.89 -0.03
N GLU A 442 -19.75 8.14 0.27
CA GLU A 442 -20.28 8.31 1.63
C GLU A 442 -20.14 7.01 2.46
N GLU A 443 -20.49 5.85 1.91
CA GLU A 443 -20.30 4.55 2.59
C GLU A 443 -18.81 4.32 2.90
N TYR A 444 -17.91 4.64 1.96
CA TYR A 444 -16.47 4.50 2.17
C TYR A 444 -15.89 5.50 3.19
N GLU A 445 -16.36 6.75 3.18
CA GLU A 445 -15.97 7.73 4.18
C GLU A 445 -16.44 7.31 5.60
N GLU A 446 -17.64 6.72 5.73
CA GLU A 446 -18.12 6.17 7.00
C GLU A 446 -17.29 4.96 7.49
N VAL A 447 -16.86 4.08 6.57
CA VAL A 447 -15.98 2.92 6.90
C VAL A 447 -14.68 3.37 7.55
N GLU A 448 -14.04 4.35 6.93
CA GLU A 448 -12.66 4.69 7.21
C GLU A 448 -12.53 5.79 8.28
N GLU A 449 -13.55 6.63 8.50
CA GLU A 449 -13.65 7.51 9.67
C GLU A 449 -13.52 6.73 11.00
N GLU A 450 -13.93 5.45 11.03
CA GLU A 450 -13.73 4.57 12.19
C GLU A 450 -12.31 3.96 12.28
N GLU A 451 -11.56 3.88 11.16
CA GLU A 451 -10.15 3.46 11.15
C GLU A 451 -9.24 4.58 11.69
N GLU A 452 -9.60 5.85 11.47
CA GLU A 452 -8.75 7.02 11.74
C GLU A 452 -8.65 7.47 13.21
N ASP A 453 -9.65 7.17 14.07
CA ASP A 453 -9.52 7.39 15.53
C ASP A 453 -8.32 6.61 16.13
N ASN A 454 -7.68 5.73 15.36
CA ASN A 454 -6.54 4.91 15.77
C ASN A 454 -5.25 5.14 14.95
N GLU A 455 -5.26 5.81 13.79
CA GLU A 455 -4.08 5.98 12.90
C GLU A 455 -3.49 7.41 12.87
N ASP A 456 -4.03 8.36 13.64
CA ASP A 456 -3.48 9.71 13.78
C ASP A 456 -1.99 9.67 14.17
N ASP A 457 -1.12 9.98 13.20
CA ASP A 457 0.27 10.30 13.45
C ASP A 457 0.36 11.80 13.75
N PRO A 458 0.62 12.21 15.00
CA PRO A 458 0.58 13.62 15.42
C PRO A 458 1.62 14.52 14.71
N ASP A 459 2.51 13.97 13.89
CA ASP A 459 3.59 14.69 13.21
C ASP A 459 3.23 15.23 11.81
N GLU A 460 1.98 15.11 11.32
CA GLU A 460 1.60 15.70 10.01
C GLU A 460 1.55 17.24 10.01
N GLU A 461 1.45 17.88 11.18
CA GLU A 461 1.61 19.34 11.30
C GLU A 461 3.08 19.72 11.55
N THR A 462 3.94 19.66 10.52
CA THR A 462 4.95 20.72 10.33
C THR A 462 5.67 20.64 8.98
N ASN A 463 5.82 21.83 8.39
CA ASN A 463 6.83 22.23 7.40
C ASN A 463 6.52 22.07 5.89
N GLN A 464 5.39 22.65 5.47
CA GLN A 464 5.19 23.08 4.07
C GLN A 464 5.58 24.56 3.90
N ASN A 465 6.89 24.87 3.87
CA ASN A 465 7.43 26.04 3.14
C ASN A 465 8.96 26.11 3.24
N ALA A 466 9.66 25.35 2.40
CA ALA A 466 11.07 25.67 2.11
C ALA A 466 11.49 25.14 0.74
N GLN A 467 11.00 25.74 -0.35
CA GLN A 467 11.75 25.72 -1.61
C GLN A 467 11.32 26.78 -2.65
N ILE A 468 11.29 28.07 -2.29
CA ILE A 468 11.38 29.16 -3.29
C ILE A 468 12.23 30.32 -2.76
N SER A 469 13.41 30.49 -3.38
CA SER A 469 14.27 31.69 -3.52
C SER A 469 14.91 32.43 -2.32
N ALA A 470 16.26 32.47 -2.38
CA ALA A 470 17.17 33.61 -2.19
C ALA A 470 17.50 34.20 -0.79
N VAL A 471 18.77 34.02 -0.40
CA VAL A 471 19.78 35.00 0.10
C VAL A 471 19.41 36.04 1.18
N GLU A 472 20.29 36.07 2.20
CA GLU A 472 20.64 37.15 3.17
C GLU A 472 20.01 37.18 4.59
N ASN A 473 20.82 36.74 5.57
CA ASN A 473 21.22 37.41 6.82
C ASN A 473 20.15 38.09 7.71
N LEU A 474 19.91 37.53 8.92
CA LEU A 474 20.30 38.07 10.25
C LEU A 474 19.45 37.45 11.38
N ASN A 475 20.16 36.84 12.35
CA ASN A 475 20.01 36.91 13.80
C ASN A 475 18.69 36.67 14.57
N ASP A 476 18.89 35.87 15.63
CA ASP A 476 18.37 35.91 17.01
C ASP A 476 17.02 35.24 17.35
N ASP A 477 17.18 34.11 18.08
CA ASP A 477 16.53 33.66 19.34
C ASP A 477 15.09 34.14 19.67
N ASP A 478 14.18 33.18 19.88
CA ASP A 478 13.62 32.86 21.20
C ASP A 478 12.58 31.73 21.07
N ASP A 479 12.87 30.58 21.67
CA ASP A 479 11.93 29.48 21.91
C ASP A 479 11.06 29.83 23.14
N GLU A 480 9.76 30.02 22.95
CA GLU A 480 8.77 29.96 24.04
C GLU A 480 7.83 28.77 23.80
N ASP A 481 7.94 27.76 24.67
CA ASP A 481 7.04 26.60 24.74
C ASP A 481 5.59 27.07 25.00
N GLU A 482 4.73 27.06 23.98
CA GLU A 482 3.29 27.27 24.16
C GLU A 482 2.64 26.05 24.83
N GLU A 483 2.08 26.23 26.03
CA GLU A 483 1.32 25.19 26.72
C GLU A 483 -0.01 24.93 25.98
N PRO A 484 -0.40 23.66 25.72
CA PRO A 484 -1.59 23.34 24.93
C PRO A 484 -2.87 23.98 25.51
N THR A 485 -3.63 24.68 24.66
CA THR A 485 -4.80 25.49 25.05
C THR A 485 -5.85 24.69 25.84
N GLU A 486 -5.97 23.39 25.59
CA GLU A 486 -6.89 22.50 26.30
C GLU A 486 -6.59 22.41 27.81
N LYS A 487 -5.31 22.46 28.19
CA LYS A 487 -4.87 22.39 29.60
C LYS A 487 -5.13 23.70 30.34
N LEU A 488 -5.12 24.83 29.62
CA LEU A 488 -5.50 26.14 30.15
C LEU A 488 -7.02 26.23 30.39
N LEU A 489 -7.82 25.71 29.46
CA LEU A 489 -9.29 25.77 29.55
C LEU A 489 -9.86 24.94 30.72
N LYS A 490 -9.22 23.82 31.08
CA LYS A 490 -9.61 22.97 32.24
C LYS A 490 -9.51 23.67 33.60
N GLN A 491 -8.83 24.82 33.67
CA GLN A 491 -8.65 25.59 34.91
C GLN A 491 -9.80 26.57 35.18
N PHE A 492 -10.68 26.84 34.20
CA PHE A 492 -11.75 27.82 34.32
C PHE A 492 -13.09 27.18 34.71
N GLY A 493 -13.82 27.86 35.60
CA GLY A 493 -15.21 27.50 35.89
C GLY A 493 -16.15 27.84 34.72
N LYS A 494 -17.30 27.15 34.66
CA LYS A 494 -18.31 27.32 33.58
C LYS A 494 -18.70 28.78 33.35
N ASP A 495 -18.89 29.57 34.40
CA ASP A 495 -19.30 30.97 34.27
C ASP A 495 -18.15 31.87 33.78
N GLN A 496 -16.89 31.51 34.06
CA GLN A 496 -15.71 32.21 33.54
C GLN A 496 -15.51 31.94 32.05
N LEU A 497 -15.68 30.68 31.64
CA LEU A 497 -15.66 30.29 30.22
C LEU A 497 -16.76 30.99 29.43
N ILE A 498 -17.98 31.09 29.98
CA ILE A 498 -19.08 31.81 29.32
C ILE A 498 -18.76 33.29 29.11
N ASN A 499 -18.09 33.94 30.08
CA ASN A 499 -17.71 35.34 29.93
C ASN A 499 -16.58 35.53 28.91
N LEU A 500 -15.57 34.66 28.89
CA LEU A 500 -14.50 34.67 27.88
C LEU A 500 -15.05 34.46 26.46
N LEU A 501 -15.98 33.51 26.29
CA LEU A 501 -16.64 33.26 25.01
C LEU A 501 -17.48 34.45 24.55
N ARG A 502 -18.13 35.17 25.48
CA ARG A 502 -18.87 36.39 25.17
C ARG A 502 -17.96 37.52 24.71
N GLU A 503 -16.86 37.75 25.41
CA GLU A 503 -15.89 38.78 25.07
C GLU A 503 -15.25 38.51 23.69
N ALA A 504 -14.91 37.25 23.42
CA ALA A 504 -14.41 36.83 22.11
C ALA A 504 -15.46 37.00 20.99
N ALA A 505 -16.72 36.65 21.25
CA ALA A 505 -17.82 36.80 20.29
C ALA A 505 -18.14 38.27 19.98
N ASP A 506 -17.99 39.17 20.96
CA ASP A 506 -18.20 40.61 20.76
C ASP A 506 -17.07 41.23 19.91
N GLY A 507 -15.86 40.65 19.96
CA GLY A 507 -14.71 41.09 19.16
C GLY A 507 -14.57 40.44 17.78
N HIS A 508 -15.11 39.23 17.60
CA HIS A 508 -14.88 38.39 16.41
C HIS A 508 -16.18 37.74 15.90
N ARG A 509 -16.63 38.18 14.72
CA ARG A 509 -17.93 37.80 14.15
C ARG A 509 -17.98 36.34 13.69
N ASP A 510 -16.89 35.86 13.13
CA ASP A 510 -16.67 34.46 12.74
C ASP A 510 -16.74 33.51 13.95
N PHE A 511 -16.23 33.96 15.10
CA PHE A 511 -16.33 33.20 16.36
C PHE A 511 -17.76 33.15 16.89
N ALA A 512 -18.49 34.27 16.82
CA ALA A 512 -19.91 34.32 17.18
C ALA A 512 -20.77 33.39 16.31
N ASP A 513 -20.48 33.33 15.00
CA ASP A 513 -21.19 32.45 14.06
C ASP A 513 -20.93 30.96 14.40
N LYS A 514 -19.71 30.58 14.78
CA LYS A 514 -19.39 29.21 15.25
C LYS A 514 -20.12 28.83 16.53
N ILE A 515 -20.20 29.74 17.51
CA ILE A 515 -20.99 29.50 18.75
C ILE A 515 -22.45 29.24 18.42
N GLN A 516 -23.02 30.00 17.46
CA GLN A 516 -24.39 29.85 17.03
C GLN A 516 -24.63 28.50 16.33
N GLN A 517 -23.71 28.07 15.46
CA GLN A 517 -23.79 26.78 14.76
C GLN A 517 -23.80 25.59 15.74
N VAL A 518 -22.92 25.61 16.74
CA VAL A 518 -22.86 24.57 17.79
C VAL A 518 -24.12 24.57 18.65
N ALA A 519 -24.66 25.75 18.98
CA ALA A 519 -25.90 25.87 19.74
C ALA A 519 -27.11 25.32 18.97
N ASP A 520 -27.16 25.51 17.66
CA ASP A 520 -28.24 25.03 16.81
C ASP A 520 -28.15 23.52 16.56
N LEU A 521 -26.93 22.97 16.40
CA LEU A 521 -26.68 21.52 16.37
C LEU A 521 -27.24 20.85 17.64
N LYS A 522 -26.90 21.38 18.82
CA LYS A 522 -27.38 20.82 20.09
C LYS A 522 -28.90 20.90 20.27
N ARG A 523 -29.56 21.92 19.70
CA ARG A 523 -31.04 22.00 19.70
C ARG A 523 -31.70 21.00 18.77
N ARG A 524 -31.02 20.58 17.69
CA ARG A 524 -31.49 19.54 16.77
C ARG A 524 -31.39 18.16 17.44
N THR A 525 -30.30 17.88 18.14
CA THR A 525 -30.09 16.61 18.87
C THR A 525 -31.05 16.40 20.05
N ILE A 526 -31.65 17.48 20.59
CA ILE A 526 -32.64 17.40 21.69
C ILE A 526 -34.10 17.26 21.16
N ARG A 527 -34.31 17.45 19.84
CA ARG A 527 -35.63 17.39 19.19
C ARG A 527 -35.83 16.14 18.32
N ALA A 528 -34.77 15.42 17.99
CA ALA A 528 -34.80 14.03 17.56
C ALA A 528 -34.89 13.13 18.81
#